data_AF-A0A1H3DL25-F1
#
_entry.id   AF-A0A1H3DL25-F1
#
_cell.length_a   1.000
_cell.length_b   1.000
_cell.length_c   1.000
_cell.angle_alpha   90.00
_cell.angle_beta   90.00
_cell.angle_gamma   90.00
#
_symmetry.space_group_name_H-M   'P 1'
#
loop_
_entity.id
_entity.type
_entity.pdbx_description
1 polymer ?
#
loop_
_entity_poly.entity_id
_entity_poly.type
_entity_poly.pdbx_seq_one_letter_code
_entity_poly.pdbx_strand_id
1 'polypeptide(L)'
;MADPKKTQKAGAFDIRLIIAMLTGVYGLVLTIMGIGFTTDADLAKAAGVNINLWAGIGMLVFTLLFVVWAKVRPIVVTPPEEQGE
;
A
#
# COMPACT_ATOMS: atom_id res chain seq x y z
N MET A 1 18.52 -0.76 -39.65
CA MET A 1 17.21 -0.78 -38.96
C MET A 1 17.46 -0.52 -37.48
N ALA A 2 16.81 0.46 -36.86
CA ALA A 2 16.90 0.66 -35.42
C ALA A 2 16.02 -0.37 -34.70
N ASP A 3 16.60 -1.17 -33.81
CA ASP A 3 15.85 -2.12 -32.98
C ASP A 3 14.93 -1.35 -32.01
N PRO A 4 13.64 -1.74 -31.88
CA PRO A 4 12.75 -1.11 -30.92
C PRO A 4 13.19 -1.50 -29.50
N LYS A 5 13.87 -0.56 -28.82
CA LYS A 5 14.27 -0.64 -27.41
C LYS A 5 13.06 -1.02 -26.54
N LYS A 6 12.98 -2.29 -26.12
CA LYS A 6 11.92 -2.79 -25.24
C LYS A 6 12.07 -2.15 -23.86
N THR A 7 11.30 -1.09 -23.59
CA THR A 7 11.11 -0.57 -22.23
C THR A 7 10.41 -1.63 -21.38
N GLN A 8 11.17 -2.32 -20.52
CA GLN A 8 10.58 -3.20 -19.52
C GLN A 8 10.07 -2.37 -18.33
N LYS A 9 8.80 -2.52 -17.97
CA LYS A 9 8.29 -2.01 -16.71
C LYS A 9 8.94 -2.81 -15.58
N ALA A 10 9.91 -2.25 -14.85
CA ALA A 10 10.36 -2.83 -13.57
C ALA A 10 9.30 -2.70 -12.46
N GLY A 11 8.02 -2.69 -12.82
CA GLY A 11 6.90 -2.42 -11.92
C GLY A 11 6.63 -3.54 -10.91
N ALA A 12 7.34 -4.66 -10.98
CA ALA A 12 7.20 -5.75 -10.01
C ALA A 12 7.74 -5.40 -8.61
N PHE A 13 8.65 -4.43 -8.49
CA PHE A 13 9.27 -4.02 -7.22
C PHE A 13 9.08 -2.53 -6.91
N ASP A 14 7.86 -2.00 -7.10
CA ASP A 14 7.53 -0.66 -6.59
C ASP A 14 7.28 -0.74 -5.07
N ILE A 15 8.17 -0.13 -4.28
CA ILE A 15 8.07 -0.09 -2.81
C ILE A 15 6.72 0.48 -2.32
N ARG A 16 6.09 1.37 -3.10
CA ARG A 16 4.79 1.96 -2.73
C ARG A 16 3.68 0.92 -2.74
N LEU A 17 3.73 -0.04 -3.67
CA LEU A 17 2.75 -1.12 -3.73
C LEU A 17 2.99 -2.15 -2.61
N ILE A 18 4.26 -2.40 -2.25
CA ILE A 18 4.59 -3.25 -1.10
C ILE A 18 4.08 -2.63 0.20
N ILE A 19 4.36 -1.34 0.44
CA ILE A 19 3.85 -0.61 1.60
C ILE A 19 2.32 -0.62 1.61
N ALA A 20 1.68 -0.30 0.47
CA ALA A 20 0.23 -0.28 0.36
C ALA A 20 -0.41 -1.63 0.69
N MET A 21 0.18 -2.73 0.22
CA MET A 21 -0.30 -4.08 0.49
C MET A 21 -0.18 -4.44 1.97
N LEU A 22 1.02 -4.27 2.56
CA LEU A 22 1.26 -4.61 3.97
C LEU A 22 0.38 -3.77 4.90
N THR A 23 0.34 -2.45 4.70
CA THR A 23 -0.53 -1.55 5.46
C THR A 23 -2.00 -1.83 5.22
N GLY A 24 -2.40 -2.17 3.99
CA GLY A 24 -3.79 -2.46 3.65
C GLY A 24 -4.32 -3.72 4.30
N VAL A 25 -3.53 -4.80 4.31
CA VAL A 25 -3.90 -6.06 4.99
C VAL A 25 -4.05 -5.82 6.48
N TYR A 26 -3.10 -5.13 7.11
CA TYR A 26 -3.18 -4.85 8.54
C TYR A 26 -4.35 -3.91 8.89
N GLY A 27 -4.55 -2.85 8.10
CA GLY A 27 -5.68 -1.94 8.25
C GLY A 27 -7.03 -2.64 8.11
N LEU A 28 -7.15 -3.61 7.19
CA LEU A 28 -8.33 -4.44 7.05
C LEU A 28 -8.57 -5.29 8.31
N VAL A 29 -7.53 -5.93 8.85
CA VAL A 29 -7.63 -6.70 10.09
C VAL A 29 -8.10 -5.82 11.24
N LEU A 30 -7.51 -4.62 11.42
CA LEU A 30 -7.92 -3.68 12.46
C LEU A 30 -9.36 -3.20 12.29
N THR A 31 -9.79 -2.95 11.05
CA THR A 31 -11.17 -2.56 10.75
C THR A 31 -12.15 -3.67 11.14
N ILE A 32 -11.85 -4.93 10.80
CA ILE A 32 -12.67 -6.09 11.17
C ILE A 32 -12.72 -6.25 12.70
N MET A 33 -11.57 -6.16 13.38
CA MET A 33 -11.48 -6.19 14.84
C MET A 33 -12.29 -5.05 15.49
N GLY A 34 -12.22 -3.86 14.89
CA GLY A 34 -12.99 -2.69 15.30
C GLY A 34 -14.49 -2.90 15.18
N ILE A 35 -14.97 -3.46 14.06
CA ILE A 35 -16.40 -3.65 13.80
C ILE A 35 -17.01 -4.76 14.67
N GLY A 36 -16.33 -5.90 14.78
CA GLY A 36 -16.94 -7.13 15.31
C GLY A 36 -16.40 -7.63 16.64
N PHE A 37 -15.24 -7.12 17.10
CA PHE A 37 -14.49 -7.74 18.20
C PHE A 37 -14.03 -6.74 19.27
N THR A 38 -14.57 -5.51 19.26
CA THR A 38 -14.24 -4.52 20.29
C THR A 38 -15.09 -4.75 21.54
N THR A 39 -14.45 -4.89 22.69
CA THR A 39 -15.13 -5.08 23.98
C THR A 39 -15.24 -3.78 24.78
N ASP A 40 -16.15 -3.73 25.76
CA ASP A 40 -16.26 -2.59 26.68
C ASP A 40 -14.98 -2.34 27.47
N ALA A 41 -14.22 -3.40 27.77
CA ALA A 41 -12.92 -3.29 28.43
C ALA A 41 -11.88 -2.61 27.54
N ASP A 42 -11.92 -2.84 26.23
CA ASP A 42 -11.05 -2.18 25.26
C ASP A 42 -11.43 -0.71 25.08
N LEU A 43 -12.74 -0.41 25.02
CA LEU A 43 -13.23 0.97 24.99
C LEU A 43 -12.86 1.73 26.26
N ALA A 44 -12.97 1.11 27.43
CA ALA A 44 -12.61 1.74 28.71
C ALA A 44 -11.13 2.16 28.76
N LYS A 45 -10.23 1.35 28.20
CA LYS A 45 -8.80 1.69 28.09
C LYS A 45 -8.53 2.87 27.15
N ALA A 46 -9.47 3.12 26.24
CA ALA A 46 -9.36 4.11 25.18
C ALA A 46 -10.34 5.29 25.36
N ALA A 47 -10.77 5.57 26.59
CA ALA A 47 -11.72 6.65 26.90
C ALA A 47 -13.02 6.60 26.08
N GLY A 48 -13.52 5.40 25.82
CA GLY A 48 -14.73 5.15 25.02
C GLY A 48 -14.51 5.13 23.51
N VAL A 49 -13.26 5.21 23.03
CA VAL A 49 -12.96 5.26 21.60
C VAL A 49 -12.57 3.88 21.08
N ASN A 50 -13.16 3.48 19.95
CA ASN A 50 -12.73 2.28 19.24
C ASN A 50 -11.46 2.56 18.42
N ILE A 51 -10.31 2.40 19.06
CA ILE A 51 -8.99 2.68 18.44
C ILE A 51 -8.74 1.78 17.23
N ASN A 52 -9.10 0.50 17.30
CA ASN A 52 -8.89 -0.45 16.21
C ASN A 52 -9.65 0.00 14.95
N LEU A 53 -10.90 0.45 15.09
CA LEU A 53 -11.70 0.92 13.98
C LEU A 53 -11.12 2.20 13.36
N TRP A 54 -10.81 3.21 14.17
CA TRP A 54 -10.26 4.48 13.69
C TRP A 54 -8.89 4.31 13.04
N ALA A 55 -8.00 3.53 13.65
CA ALA A 55 -6.69 3.20 13.08
C ALA A 55 -6.84 2.41 11.78
N GLY A 56 -7.72 1.41 11.75
CA GLY A 56 -8.01 0.60 10.56
C GLY A 56 -8.49 1.46 9.38
N ILE A 57 -9.48 2.34 9.62
CA ILE A 57 -9.98 3.27 8.60
C ILE A 57 -8.86 4.20 8.11
N GLY A 58 -8.07 4.78 9.01
CA GLY A 58 -6.94 5.63 8.64
C GLY A 58 -5.91 4.91 7.75
N MET A 59 -5.59 3.66 8.10
CA MET A 59 -4.68 2.82 7.29
C MET A 59 -5.26 2.50 5.91
N LEU A 60 -6.56 2.21 5.81
CA LEU A 60 -7.21 1.94 4.52
C LEU A 60 -7.21 3.18 3.61
N VAL A 61 -7.47 4.36 4.17
CA VAL A 61 -7.36 5.63 3.44
C VAL A 61 -5.92 5.84 2.95
N PHE A 62 -4.94 5.65 3.82
CA PHE A 62 -3.52 5.76 3.46
C PHE A 62 -3.11 4.79 2.35
N THR A 63 -3.52 3.51 2.44
CA THR A 63 -3.32 2.50 1.40
C THR A 63 -3.92 2.94 0.08
N LEU A 64 -5.15 3.46 0.07
CA LEU A 64 -5.81 3.96 -1.15
C LEU A 64 -4.99 5.08 -1.80
N LEU A 65 -4.49 6.03 -1.02
CA LEU A 65 -3.64 7.11 -1.51
C LEU A 65 -2.36 6.58 -2.16
N PHE A 66 -1.69 5.60 -1.54
CA PHE A 66 -0.47 5.01 -2.10
C PHE A 66 -0.73 4.26 -3.41
N VAL A 67 -1.82 3.48 -3.48
CA VAL A 67 -2.21 2.77 -4.70
C VAL A 67 -2.51 3.75 -5.82
N VAL A 68 -3.30 4.81 -5.55
CA VAL A 68 -3.60 5.85 -6.53
C VAL A 68 -2.31 6.53 -7.01
N TRP A 69 -1.40 6.88 -6.09
CA TRP A 69 -0.13 7.51 -6.45
C TRP A 69 0.76 6.62 -7.30
N ALA A 70 0.88 5.33 -6.98
CA ALA A 70 1.63 4.36 -7.77
C ALA A 70 1.06 4.22 -9.20
N LYS A 71 -0.27 4.26 -9.34
CA LYS A 71 -0.95 4.20 -10.65
C LYS A 71 -0.77 5.49 -11.47
N VAL A 72 -0.83 6.66 -10.84
CA VAL A 72 -0.65 7.96 -11.52
C VAL A 72 0.80 8.20 -11.90
N ARG A 73 1.76 7.67 -11.14
CA ARG A 73 3.21 7.87 -11.37
C ARG A 73 3.95 6.53 -11.42
N PRO A 74 3.81 5.73 -12.50
CA PRO A 74 4.47 4.44 -12.62
C PRO A 74 5.99 4.57 -12.76
N ILE A 75 6.74 3.66 -12.14
CA ILE A 75 8.20 3.59 -12.27
C ILE A 75 8.55 2.82 -13.56
N VAL A 76 9.35 3.43 -14.43
CA VAL A 76 9.85 2.83 -15.67
C VAL A 76 11.37 2.69 -15.53
N VAL A 77 11.91 1.50 -15.81
CA VAL A 77 13.35 1.26 -15.82
C VAL A 77 13.79 1.05 -17.26
N THR A 78 14.72 1.87 -17.71
CA THR A 78 15.35 1.68 -19.02
C THR A 78 16.46 0.65 -18.86
N PRO A 79 16.49 -0.42 -19.67
CA PRO A 79 17.60 -1.36 -19.66
C PRO A 79 18.93 -0.62 -19.90
N PRO A 80 20.04 -1.04 -19.27
CA PRO A 80 21.37 -0.51 -19.59
C PRO A 80 21.60 -0.64 -21.09
N GLU A 81 22.11 0.40 -21.75
CA GLU A 81 22.58 0.23 -23.11
C GLU A 81 23.74 -0.76 -23.07
N GLU A 82 23.64 -1.86 -23.83
CA GLU A 82 24.79 -2.70 -24.10
C GLU A 82 25.84 -1.79 -24.76
N GLN A 83 26.80 -1.34 -23.95
CA GLN A 83 28.03 -0.76 -24.45
C GLN A 83 28.75 -1.90 -25.15
N GLY A 84 28.44 -2.08 -26.44
CA GLY A 84 29.15 -2.98 -27.32
C GLY A 84 30.61 -2.57 -27.39
N GLU A 85 31.48 -3.54 -27.12
CA GLU A 85 32.89 -3.51 -27.50
C GLU A 85 33.05 -3.56 -29.03
#